data_AF-A0A9X2BP45-F1
#
_entry.id   AF-A0A9X2BP45-F1
#
_cell.length_a   1.000
_cell.length_b   1.000
_cell.length_c   1.000
_cell.angle_alpha   90.00
_cell.angle_beta   90.00
_cell.angle_gamma   90.00
#
_symmetry.space_group_name_H-M   'P 1'
#
loop_
_entity.id
_entity.type
_entity.pdbx_description
1 polymer ?
#
loop_
_entity_poly.entity_id
_entity_poly.type
_entity_poly.pdbx_seq_one_letter_code
_entity_poly.pdbx_strand_id
1 'polypeptide(L)'
;MSTKKHSLLTGLLLAVGLGAASLLAPGLSMAAAQQTQAVTSANVTIGGQVIAWATSPQIYRGVTYVPLREAAERLGAEVKWNSAKRAAELRVHGDTILHRTGTDLFSVNGDPLRTGGSSFDRGGVTLVPLRALAEVLQADVGAVASGGTVNVSLMSDGVTIRSSETELADRYLIAQQYSGITLIAKGDQILLRKGYGYDGENRLVRADRKSRLGSLTKSFTAAAVMKLAEEGKLRLDEPLESYFPGFPGGERITVHLLLSHLSGINPNFPREANYSLLDTIEAIRSKPLLVEPGSKFIYSNSGYVVLAGIIEKASGMSYGEYLKQSFWEPLGLSGTGEAKPSVPVIQGYVSAGDQLWAPAGPYISQSGTGTLYSTVNDMLTWIASFETERVLRSSSITQMFTSYSEKNYGYGWMIRQENGGTRVFHNGSGTGYATGMSRELGGGYTLILLGNHSGMDTLTLMTELRKRLP
;
A
#
# COMPACT_ATOMS: atom_id res chain seq x y z
N MET A 1 43.77 32.28 -29.65
CA MET A 1 44.19 30.91 -29.29
C MET A 1 42.96 30.17 -28.78
N SER A 2 42.05 29.68 -29.63
CA SER A 2 42.15 28.49 -30.49
C SER A 2 42.63 27.25 -29.73
N THR A 3 41.73 26.33 -29.39
CA THR A 3 41.48 25.15 -30.23
C THR A 3 40.31 24.33 -29.69
N LYS A 4 39.35 24.08 -30.60
CA LYS A 4 38.37 22.99 -30.55
C LYS A 4 39.11 21.65 -30.64
N LYS A 5 38.60 20.60 -30.01
CA LYS A 5 38.76 19.22 -30.52
C LYS A 5 37.42 18.49 -30.51
N HIS A 6 37.04 18.12 -31.73
CA HIS A 6 35.98 17.20 -32.09
C HIS A 6 36.43 15.75 -31.90
N SER A 7 35.48 14.87 -31.58
CA SER A 7 35.47 13.43 -31.87
C SER A 7 33.98 13.06 -31.92
N LEU A 8 33.36 13.00 -33.11
CA LEU A 8 33.28 11.85 -34.03
C LEU A 8 32.84 10.56 -33.33
N LEU A 9 31.52 10.35 -33.25
CA LEU A 9 30.93 9.02 -33.30
C LEU A 9 29.72 9.02 -34.26
N THR A 10 30.03 8.42 -35.40
CA THR A 10 29.24 7.81 -36.45
C THR A 10 27.78 7.51 -36.11
N GLY A 11 26.89 8.03 -36.95
CA GLY A 11 25.48 7.67 -36.94
C GLY A 11 25.25 6.25 -37.44
N LEU A 12 24.35 5.55 -36.75
CA LEU A 12 23.68 4.35 -37.25
C LEU A 12 22.18 4.60 -37.12
N LEU A 13 21.53 4.91 -38.24
CA LEU A 13 20.08 4.87 -38.35
C LEU A 13 19.64 3.40 -38.24
N LEU A 14 18.92 3.05 -37.17
CA LEU A 14 18.07 1.86 -37.15
C LEU A 14 16.62 2.32 -36.99
N ALA A 15 15.87 2.28 -38.08
CA ALA A 15 14.43 2.36 -38.07
C ALA A 15 13.89 1.08 -37.40
N VAL A 16 13.26 1.21 -36.25
CA VAL A 16 12.53 0.11 -35.60
C VAL A 16 11.05 0.45 -35.64
N GLY A 17 10.34 -0.18 -36.57
CA GLY A 17 8.89 -0.24 -36.57
C GLY A 17 8.41 -1.13 -35.42
N LEU A 18 7.73 -0.55 -34.45
CA LEU A 18 7.06 -1.27 -33.37
C LEU A 18 5.63 -1.62 -33.80
N GLY A 19 5.50 -2.81 -34.38
CA GLY A 19 4.22 -3.51 -34.47
C GLY A 19 3.89 -4.17 -33.14
N ALA A 20 2.65 -3.99 -32.68
CA ALA A 20 2.14 -4.50 -31.41
C ALA A 20 2.21 -6.04 -31.35
N ALA A 21 2.86 -6.57 -30.31
CA ALA A 21 2.76 -7.98 -29.91
C ALA A 21 2.26 -8.06 -28.47
N SER A 22 1.24 -8.90 -28.33
CA SER A 22 0.52 -9.32 -27.12
C SER A 22 1.41 -9.82 -25.99
N LEU A 23 1.19 -9.32 -24.77
CA LEU A 23 1.68 -9.92 -23.53
C LEU A 23 0.58 -10.82 -22.94
N LEU A 24 0.73 -12.13 -23.14
CA LEU A 24 0.07 -13.17 -22.35
C LEU A 24 0.79 -13.31 -20.99
N ALA A 25 0.03 -13.59 -19.93
CA ALA A 25 0.57 -13.89 -18.60
C ALA A 25 1.47 -15.15 -18.61
N PRO A 26 2.47 -15.27 -17.72
CA PRO A 26 3.48 -16.32 -17.80
C PRO A 26 2.96 -17.64 -17.24
N GLY A 27 3.11 -18.72 -18.02
CA GLY A 27 2.97 -20.08 -17.54
C GLY A 27 2.12 -20.98 -18.44
N LEU A 28 2.52 -21.19 -19.70
CA LEU A 28 2.14 -22.34 -20.53
C LEU A 28 3.26 -22.54 -21.57
N SER A 29 3.88 -23.72 -21.59
CA SER A 29 4.92 -24.08 -22.54
C SER A 29 4.40 -24.05 -23.98
N MET A 30 5.22 -23.59 -24.92
CA MET A 30 4.89 -23.56 -26.34
C MET A 30 4.63 -24.96 -26.90
N ALA A 31 3.36 -25.26 -27.18
CA ALA A 31 2.97 -26.33 -28.10
C ALA A 31 1.68 -25.94 -28.84
N ALA A 32 1.77 -25.96 -30.17
CA ALA A 32 0.72 -25.82 -31.18
C ALA A 32 -0.09 -24.51 -31.20
N ALA A 33 0.18 -23.70 -32.22
CA ALA A 33 -0.67 -22.62 -32.69
C ALA A 33 -2.06 -23.15 -33.07
N GLN A 34 -3.04 -22.99 -32.17
CA GLN A 34 -4.44 -22.95 -32.56
C GLN A 34 -4.75 -21.56 -33.10
N GLN A 35 -5.28 -21.49 -34.32
CA GLN A 35 -5.86 -20.28 -34.91
C GLN A 35 -6.81 -19.64 -33.89
N THR A 36 -6.44 -18.50 -33.34
CA THR A 36 -7.37 -17.65 -32.58
C THR A 36 -8.40 -17.14 -33.58
N GLN A 37 -9.61 -17.72 -33.55
CA GLN A 37 -10.76 -17.16 -34.25
C GLN A 37 -10.90 -15.69 -33.85
N ALA A 38 -10.97 -14.80 -34.84
CA ALA A 38 -11.20 -13.39 -34.59
C ALA A 38 -12.53 -13.24 -33.83
N VAL A 39 -12.50 -12.58 -32.68
CA VAL A 39 -13.71 -12.28 -31.90
C VAL A 39 -14.58 -11.35 -32.74
N THR A 40 -15.71 -11.85 -33.25
CA THR A 40 -16.61 -11.10 -34.14
C THR A 40 -17.73 -10.39 -33.39
N SER A 41 -17.96 -10.73 -32.11
CA SER A 41 -18.99 -10.14 -31.26
C SER A 41 -18.59 -10.17 -29.78
N ALA A 42 -18.99 -9.15 -29.03
CA ALA A 42 -18.82 -9.07 -27.58
C ALA A 42 -20.17 -8.81 -26.91
N ASN A 43 -20.57 -9.71 -26.02
CA ASN A 43 -21.73 -9.49 -25.16
C ASN A 43 -21.25 -8.84 -23.86
N VAL A 44 -21.75 -7.65 -23.57
CA VAL A 44 -21.41 -6.94 -22.34
C VAL A 44 -22.59 -7.04 -21.38
N THR A 45 -22.32 -7.58 -20.20
CA THR A 45 -23.24 -7.62 -19.06
C THR A 45 -22.73 -6.68 -17.97
N ILE A 46 -23.64 -6.03 -17.24
CA ILE A 46 -23.28 -5.20 -16.07
C ILE A 46 -24.12 -5.68 -14.89
N GLY A 47 -23.49 -5.95 -13.75
CA GLY A 47 -24.20 -6.47 -12.57
C GLY A 47 -24.84 -7.84 -12.80
N GLY A 48 -24.29 -8.65 -13.72
CA GLY A 48 -24.85 -9.95 -14.12
C GLY A 48 -26.09 -9.87 -15.04
N GLN A 49 -26.48 -8.67 -15.47
CA GLN A 49 -27.64 -8.49 -16.36
C GLN A 49 -27.21 -8.17 -17.80
N VAL A 50 -27.93 -8.75 -18.77
CA VAL A 50 -27.81 -8.36 -20.19
C VAL A 50 -28.45 -7.01 -20.38
N ILE A 51 -27.71 -6.09 -20.99
CA ILE A 51 -28.19 -4.72 -21.20
C ILE A 51 -28.89 -4.61 -22.55
N ALA A 52 -30.09 -4.04 -22.53
CA ALA A 52 -30.72 -3.47 -23.72
C ALA A 52 -30.11 -2.09 -23.99
N TRP A 53 -29.11 -2.05 -24.86
CA TRP A 53 -28.38 -0.83 -25.19
C TRP A 53 -29.18 0.05 -26.15
N ALA A 54 -29.23 1.35 -25.88
CA ALA A 54 -29.79 2.31 -26.85
C ALA A 54 -28.89 2.40 -28.10
N THR A 55 -27.57 2.34 -27.89
CA THR A 55 -26.55 2.19 -28.94
C THR A 55 -25.69 0.98 -28.58
N SER A 56 -25.72 -0.07 -29.41
CA SER A 56 -25.00 -1.31 -29.12
C SER A 56 -23.48 -1.09 -28.96
N PRO A 57 -22.81 -1.80 -28.03
CA PRO A 57 -21.37 -1.86 -27.93
C PRO A 57 -20.72 -2.25 -29.26
N GLN A 58 -19.51 -1.76 -29.51
CA GLN A 58 -18.82 -1.95 -30.78
C GLN A 58 -17.42 -2.49 -30.56
N ILE A 59 -17.02 -3.42 -31.41
CA ILE A 59 -15.62 -3.83 -31.49
C ILE A 59 -14.97 -3.02 -32.62
N TYR A 60 -13.98 -2.21 -32.28
CA TYR A 60 -13.18 -1.49 -33.25
C TYR A 60 -11.70 -1.78 -32.98
N ARG A 61 -11.01 -2.33 -33.99
CA ARG A 61 -9.59 -2.73 -33.90
C ARG A 61 -9.28 -3.60 -32.66
N GLY A 62 -10.17 -4.52 -32.32
CA GLY A 62 -10.02 -5.43 -31.18
C GLY A 62 -10.34 -4.83 -29.81
N VAL A 63 -10.74 -3.56 -29.74
CA VAL A 63 -11.18 -2.89 -28.50
C VAL A 63 -12.70 -2.86 -28.46
N THR A 64 -13.28 -3.26 -27.32
CA THR A 64 -14.71 -3.14 -27.06
C THR A 64 -15.02 -1.74 -26.55
N TYR A 65 -15.93 -1.05 -27.22
CA TYR A 65 -16.42 0.27 -26.88
C TYR A 65 -17.86 0.20 -26.38
N VAL A 66 -18.17 0.94 -25.31
CA VAL A 66 -19.49 0.99 -24.68
C VAL A 66 -20.00 2.43 -24.57
N PRO A 67 -21.33 2.66 -24.59
CA PRO A 67 -21.92 3.96 -24.30
C PRO A 67 -21.54 4.43 -22.88
N LEU A 68 -20.80 5.54 -22.78
CA LEU A 68 -20.26 6.02 -21.51
C LEU A 68 -21.35 6.23 -20.45
N ARG A 69 -22.42 6.96 -20.80
CA ARG A 69 -23.50 7.29 -19.87
C ARG A 69 -24.18 6.03 -19.35
N GLU A 70 -24.67 5.21 -20.26
CA GLU A 70 -25.47 4.02 -19.96
C GLU A 70 -24.69 2.99 -19.13
N ALA A 71 -23.41 2.80 -19.44
CA ALA A 71 -22.55 1.89 -18.69
C ALA A 71 -22.17 2.45 -17.32
N ALA A 72 -21.82 3.74 -17.25
CA ALA A 72 -21.43 4.38 -15.99
C ALA A 72 -22.59 4.46 -14.98
N GLU A 73 -23.80 4.84 -15.43
CA GLU A 73 -24.99 4.91 -14.57
C GLU A 73 -25.34 3.54 -13.97
N ARG A 74 -25.17 2.46 -14.75
CA ARG A 74 -25.37 1.08 -14.24
C ARG A 74 -24.26 0.60 -13.31
N LEU A 75 -23.07 1.19 -13.42
CA LEU A 75 -21.96 0.98 -12.48
C LEU A 75 -22.07 1.90 -11.24
N GLY A 76 -23.16 2.64 -11.10
CA GLY A 76 -23.46 3.44 -9.91
C GLY A 76 -22.95 4.89 -9.97
N ALA A 77 -22.48 5.36 -11.13
CA ALA A 77 -22.04 6.74 -11.29
C ALA A 77 -23.19 7.67 -11.69
N GLU A 78 -23.26 8.87 -11.11
CA GLU A 78 -24.08 9.95 -11.67
C GLU A 78 -23.37 10.55 -12.89
N VAL A 79 -24.06 10.74 -14.01
CA VAL A 79 -23.46 11.30 -15.23
C VAL A 79 -24.16 12.60 -15.64
N LYS A 80 -23.40 13.68 -15.79
CA LYS A 80 -23.91 15.00 -16.23
C LYS A 80 -23.02 15.58 -17.32
N TRP A 81 -23.57 16.48 -18.13
CA TRP A 81 -22.78 17.26 -19.07
C TRP A 81 -22.27 18.53 -18.38
N ASN A 82 -20.96 18.75 -18.41
CA ASN A 82 -20.34 19.97 -17.92
C ASN A 82 -20.06 20.92 -19.10
N SER A 83 -20.96 21.88 -19.31
CA SER A 83 -20.87 22.84 -20.41
C SER A 83 -19.60 23.69 -20.39
N ALA A 84 -19.12 24.08 -19.20
CA ALA A 84 -17.93 24.89 -19.05
C ALA A 84 -16.65 24.12 -19.43
N LYS A 85 -16.57 22.84 -19.05
CA LYS A 85 -15.43 21.97 -19.38
C LYS A 85 -15.56 21.28 -20.74
N ARG A 86 -16.74 21.35 -21.35
CA ARG A 86 -17.14 20.65 -22.59
C ARG A 86 -16.85 19.14 -22.48
N ALA A 87 -17.26 18.56 -21.37
CA ALA A 87 -16.93 17.19 -20.99
C ALA A 87 -18.12 16.50 -20.31
N ALA A 88 -18.16 15.16 -20.40
CA ALA A 88 -18.97 14.36 -19.49
C ALA A 88 -18.31 14.41 -18.10
N GLU A 89 -19.11 14.67 -17.07
CA GLU A 89 -18.72 14.62 -15.66
C GLU A 89 -19.45 13.45 -15.00
N LEU A 90 -18.67 12.52 -14.45
CA LEU A 90 -19.17 11.36 -13.71
C LEU A 90 -18.84 11.56 -12.23
N ARG A 91 -19.76 11.18 -11.34
CA ARG A 91 -19.54 11.19 -9.88
C ARG A 91 -19.82 9.82 -9.31
N VAL A 92 -18.83 9.24 -8.63
CA VAL A 92 -18.93 7.90 -8.02
C VAL A 92 -18.01 7.83 -6.81
N HIS A 93 -18.47 7.29 -5.68
CA HIS A 93 -17.67 7.15 -4.44
C HIS A 93 -16.88 8.41 -4.00
N GLY A 94 -17.44 9.61 -4.24
CA GLY A 94 -16.80 10.89 -3.94
C GLY A 94 -15.81 11.40 -5.00
N ASP A 95 -15.46 10.57 -5.99
CA ASP A 95 -14.60 10.96 -7.10
C ASP A 95 -15.38 11.74 -8.16
N THR A 96 -14.70 12.71 -8.78
CA THR A 96 -15.18 13.43 -9.95
C THR A 96 -14.32 13.06 -11.14
N ILE A 97 -14.94 12.46 -12.17
CA ILE A 97 -14.26 12.00 -13.38
C ILE A 97 -14.72 12.85 -14.55
N LEU A 98 -13.79 13.45 -15.27
CA LEU A 98 -14.07 14.23 -16.48
C LEU A 98 -13.55 13.50 -17.72
N HIS A 99 -14.38 13.45 -18.76
CA HIS A 99 -14.00 12.90 -20.05
C HIS A 99 -14.49 13.75 -21.21
N ARG A 100 -13.60 14.07 -22.16
CA ARG A 100 -13.94 14.76 -23.40
C ARG A 100 -14.03 13.75 -24.53
N THR A 101 -15.17 13.70 -25.22
CA THR A 101 -15.32 12.85 -26.41
C THR A 101 -14.24 13.13 -27.44
N GLY A 102 -13.66 12.09 -28.03
CA GLY A 102 -12.56 12.20 -29.00
C GLY A 102 -11.17 12.04 -28.39
N THR A 103 -11.04 11.92 -27.07
CA THR A 103 -9.75 11.76 -26.38
C THR A 103 -9.62 10.37 -25.74
N ASP A 104 -8.39 9.99 -25.40
CA ASP A 104 -8.03 8.82 -24.59
C ASP A 104 -7.85 9.16 -23.10
N LEU A 105 -8.14 10.42 -22.74
CA LEU A 105 -7.81 11.02 -21.46
C LEU A 105 -9.06 11.16 -20.60
N PHE A 106 -8.97 10.60 -19.41
CA PHE A 106 -9.86 10.91 -18.29
C PHE A 106 -9.11 11.78 -17.29
N SER A 107 -9.83 12.59 -16.53
CA SER A 107 -9.29 13.28 -15.36
C SER A 107 -10.06 12.82 -14.14
N VAL A 108 -9.39 12.15 -13.20
CA VAL A 108 -9.97 11.67 -11.95
C VAL A 108 -9.50 12.60 -10.84
N ASN A 109 -10.43 13.37 -10.27
CA ASN A 109 -10.14 14.38 -9.24
C ASN A 109 -9.08 15.42 -9.65
N GLY A 110 -8.95 15.69 -10.95
CA GLY A 110 -7.94 16.60 -11.50
C GLY A 110 -6.72 15.88 -12.05
N ASP A 111 -6.46 14.64 -11.65
CA ASP A 111 -5.29 13.89 -12.11
C ASP A 111 -5.55 13.22 -13.47
N PRO A 112 -4.60 13.31 -14.42
CA PRO A 112 -4.78 12.78 -15.78
C PRO A 112 -4.52 11.27 -15.88
N LEU A 113 -5.53 10.50 -16.30
CA LEU A 113 -5.42 9.07 -16.60
C LEU A 113 -5.57 8.81 -18.10
N ARG A 114 -4.47 8.37 -18.76
CA ARG A 114 -4.51 7.95 -20.16
C ARG A 114 -4.85 6.48 -20.23
N THR A 115 -5.92 6.14 -20.93
CA THR A 115 -6.47 4.78 -20.86
C THR A 115 -6.18 3.92 -22.09
N GLY A 116 -5.53 4.49 -23.10
CA GLY A 116 -5.20 3.81 -24.34
C GLY A 116 -6.43 3.61 -25.23
N GLY A 117 -6.57 4.47 -26.24
CA GLY A 117 -7.67 4.43 -27.21
C GLY A 117 -8.64 5.59 -27.03
N SER A 118 -8.78 6.41 -28.08
CA SER A 118 -9.70 7.55 -28.05
C SER A 118 -11.14 7.09 -28.06
N SER A 119 -11.98 7.79 -27.31
CA SER A 119 -13.43 7.73 -27.44
C SER A 119 -13.89 8.37 -28.76
N PHE A 120 -15.12 8.09 -29.17
CA PHE A 120 -15.72 8.73 -30.34
C PHE A 120 -17.22 8.95 -30.15
N ASP A 121 -17.78 9.89 -30.91
CA ASP A 121 -19.23 10.11 -30.98
C ASP A 121 -19.85 9.23 -32.06
N ARG A 122 -21.02 8.67 -31.76
CA ARG A 122 -21.87 8.05 -32.77
C ARG A 122 -23.33 8.40 -32.51
N GLY A 123 -23.84 9.37 -33.28
CA GLY A 123 -25.23 9.79 -33.18
C GLY A 123 -25.54 10.48 -31.85
N GLY A 124 -24.60 11.28 -31.32
CA GLY A 124 -24.75 11.96 -30.03
C GLY A 124 -24.45 11.10 -28.81
N VAL A 125 -23.98 9.86 -29.01
CA VAL A 125 -23.57 8.95 -27.94
C VAL A 125 -22.05 8.82 -27.92
N THR A 126 -21.44 9.22 -26.80
CA THR A 126 -20.02 8.98 -26.55
C THR A 126 -19.76 7.50 -26.28
N LEU A 127 -18.98 6.86 -27.15
CA LEU A 127 -18.47 5.50 -27.00
C LEU A 127 -17.05 5.54 -26.46
N VAL A 128 -16.80 4.85 -25.34
CA VAL A 128 -15.49 4.78 -24.66
C VAL A 128 -14.97 3.35 -24.60
N PRO A 129 -13.65 3.12 -24.58
CA PRO A 129 -13.11 1.78 -24.35
C PRO A 129 -13.62 1.20 -23.03
N LEU A 130 -14.13 -0.03 -23.05
CA LEU A 130 -14.71 -0.68 -21.88
C LEU A 130 -13.72 -0.77 -20.72
N ARG A 131 -12.47 -1.13 -21.00
CA ARG A 131 -11.41 -1.20 -19.97
C ARG A 131 -11.08 0.17 -19.38
N ALA A 132 -11.09 1.22 -20.20
CA ALA A 132 -10.89 2.59 -19.73
C ALA A 132 -11.98 3.01 -18.76
N LEU A 133 -13.24 2.74 -19.11
CA LEU A 133 -14.38 3.05 -18.25
C LEU A 133 -14.35 2.23 -16.97
N ALA A 134 -14.01 0.94 -17.05
CA ALA A 134 -13.89 0.10 -15.88
C ALA A 134 -12.79 0.59 -14.93
N GLU A 135 -11.65 1.01 -15.47
CA GLU A 135 -10.53 1.54 -14.68
C GLU A 135 -10.93 2.81 -13.91
N VAL A 136 -11.50 3.81 -14.59
CA VAL A 136 -11.87 5.09 -13.93
C VAL A 136 -13.00 4.94 -12.92
N LEU A 137 -13.88 3.95 -13.11
CA LEU A 137 -14.95 3.63 -12.17
C LEU A 137 -14.52 2.59 -11.12
N GLN A 138 -13.28 2.12 -11.16
CA GLN A 138 -12.77 1.01 -10.35
C GLN A 138 -13.71 -0.22 -10.38
N ALA A 139 -14.34 -0.48 -11.52
CA ALA A 139 -15.23 -1.60 -11.74
C ALA A 139 -14.44 -2.90 -11.95
N ASP A 140 -14.99 -4.02 -11.47
CA ASP A 140 -14.40 -5.33 -11.73
C ASP A 140 -14.77 -5.82 -13.14
N VAL A 141 -13.79 -6.42 -13.83
CA VAL A 141 -13.96 -6.92 -15.20
C VAL A 141 -13.71 -8.42 -15.24
N GLY A 142 -14.76 -9.18 -15.58
CA GLY A 142 -14.67 -10.59 -15.95
C GLY A 142 -14.79 -10.76 -17.46
N ALA A 143 -14.09 -11.73 -18.04
CA ALA A 143 -14.22 -12.08 -19.44
C ALA A 143 -14.15 -13.60 -19.63
N VAL A 144 -15.13 -14.16 -20.34
CA VAL A 144 -15.17 -15.58 -20.70
C VAL A 144 -15.36 -15.69 -22.22
N ALA A 145 -14.41 -16.33 -22.88
CA ALA A 145 -14.52 -16.65 -24.30
C ALA A 145 -15.27 -17.99 -24.48
N SER A 146 -16.31 -18.00 -25.32
CA SER A 146 -17.05 -19.22 -25.67
C SER A 146 -17.59 -19.10 -27.10
N GLY A 147 -17.32 -20.10 -27.95
CA GLY A 147 -17.89 -20.20 -29.30
C GLY A 147 -17.60 -19.02 -30.23
N GLY A 148 -16.44 -18.36 -30.11
CA GLY A 148 -16.07 -17.19 -30.93
C GLY A 148 -16.64 -15.85 -30.43
N THR A 149 -17.40 -15.87 -29.34
CA THR A 149 -17.92 -14.67 -28.64
C THR A 149 -17.18 -14.48 -27.32
N VAL A 150 -16.87 -13.22 -26.98
CA VAL A 150 -16.37 -12.87 -25.64
C VAL A 150 -17.52 -12.29 -24.84
N ASN A 151 -17.87 -12.95 -23.74
CA ASN A 151 -18.80 -12.41 -22.75
C ASN A 151 -18.00 -11.62 -21.72
N VAL A 152 -18.20 -10.31 -21.67
CA VAL A 152 -17.56 -9.41 -20.71
C VAL A 152 -18.59 -9.06 -19.63
N SER A 153 -18.23 -9.25 -18.37
CA SER A 153 -19.04 -8.85 -17.22
C SER A 153 -18.36 -7.71 -16.48
N LEU A 154 -19.06 -6.59 -16.33
CA LEU A 154 -18.64 -5.49 -15.47
C LEU A 154 -19.43 -5.56 -14.16
N MET A 155 -18.75 -5.40 -13.04
CA MET A 155 -19.40 -5.23 -11.73
C MET A 155 -18.98 -3.88 -11.15
N SER A 156 -19.90 -3.20 -10.48
CA SER A 156 -19.58 -1.97 -9.75
C SER A 156 -18.48 -2.22 -8.73
N ASP A 157 -17.75 -1.18 -8.35
CA ASP A 157 -16.74 -1.24 -7.30
C ASP A 157 -17.37 -1.75 -5.98
N GLY A 158 -17.05 -2.99 -5.61
CA GLY A 158 -17.48 -3.62 -4.36
C GLY A 158 -16.50 -3.44 -3.21
N VAL A 159 -15.32 -2.85 -3.46
CA VAL A 159 -14.25 -2.73 -2.47
C VAL A 159 -14.25 -1.37 -1.78
N THR A 160 -14.65 -0.31 -2.49
CA THR A 160 -14.71 1.04 -1.92
C THR A 160 -15.90 1.21 -0.99
N ILE A 161 -15.63 1.71 0.21
CA ILE A 161 -16.64 2.10 1.20
C ILE A 161 -16.47 3.58 1.48
N ARG A 162 -17.57 4.33 1.49
CA ARG A 162 -17.58 5.76 1.84
C ARG A 162 -18.91 6.15 2.47
N SER A 163 -18.89 6.38 3.78
CA SER A 163 -20.02 6.95 4.53
C SER A 163 -20.06 8.48 4.40
N SER A 164 -21.23 9.07 4.65
CA SER A 164 -21.40 10.53 4.72
C SER A 164 -20.55 11.17 5.81
N GLU A 165 -20.29 10.47 6.92
CA GLU A 165 -19.45 10.93 8.04
C GLU A 165 -18.01 11.22 7.62
N THR A 166 -17.53 10.59 6.55
CA THR A 166 -16.16 10.72 6.06
C THR A 166 -16.01 11.66 4.88
N GLU A 167 -17.07 12.39 4.51
CA GLU A 167 -17.05 13.26 3.33
C GLU A 167 -15.98 14.35 3.40
N LEU A 168 -15.82 15.03 4.54
CA LEU A 168 -14.81 16.06 4.71
C LEU A 168 -13.39 15.49 4.70
N ALA A 169 -13.20 14.31 5.27
CA ALA A 169 -11.94 13.58 5.27
C ALA A 169 -11.53 13.15 3.85
N ASP A 170 -12.48 12.60 3.08
CA ASP A 170 -12.26 12.20 1.68
C ASP A 170 -11.92 13.39 0.79
N ARG A 171 -12.68 14.49 0.88
CA ARG A 171 -12.38 15.74 0.15
C ARG A 171 -11.01 16.31 0.52
N TYR A 172 -10.61 16.21 1.78
CA TYR A 172 -9.29 16.64 2.21
C TYR A 172 -8.17 15.82 1.57
N LEU A 173 -8.27 14.49 1.53
CA LEU A 173 -7.28 13.63 0.89
C LEU A 173 -7.14 13.93 -0.61
N ILE A 174 -8.26 14.13 -1.29
CA ILE A 174 -8.29 14.56 -2.69
C ILE A 174 -7.57 15.90 -2.86
N ALA A 175 -7.88 16.89 -2.01
CA ALA A 175 -7.26 18.22 -2.07
C ALA A 175 -5.75 18.21 -1.73
N GLN A 176 -5.29 17.25 -0.93
CA GLN A 176 -3.88 17.03 -0.66
C GLN A 176 -3.16 16.23 -1.75
N GLN A 177 -3.87 15.81 -2.80
CA GLN A 177 -3.36 14.89 -3.84
C GLN A 177 -2.73 13.64 -3.21
N TYR A 178 -3.35 13.13 -2.14
CA TYR A 178 -2.89 11.91 -1.50
C TYR A 178 -2.96 10.75 -2.49
N SER A 179 -1.91 9.92 -2.51
CA SER A 179 -1.86 8.71 -3.32
C SER A 179 -1.52 7.50 -2.43
N GLY A 180 -2.36 6.48 -2.50
CA GLY A 180 -2.31 5.30 -1.64
C GLY A 180 -3.69 4.83 -1.19
N ILE A 181 -3.72 4.00 -0.16
CA ILE A 181 -4.97 3.40 0.35
C ILE A 181 -5.26 4.00 1.72
N THR A 182 -6.52 4.38 1.97
CA THR A 182 -6.95 4.89 3.29
C THR A 182 -8.10 4.05 3.82
N LEU A 183 -8.06 3.75 5.12
CA LEU A 183 -9.17 3.22 5.89
C LEU A 183 -9.43 4.11 7.12
N ILE A 184 -10.70 4.43 7.36
CA ILE A 184 -11.20 5.09 8.56
C ILE A 184 -12.28 4.19 9.15
N ALA A 185 -12.15 3.85 10.43
CA ALA A 185 -13.15 3.11 11.18
C ALA A 185 -13.45 3.78 12.52
N LYS A 186 -14.62 3.51 13.08
CA LYS A 186 -14.99 3.84 14.46
C LYS A 186 -15.39 2.54 15.16
N GLY A 187 -14.63 2.15 16.18
CA GLY A 187 -14.64 0.76 16.64
C GLY A 187 -14.29 -0.19 15.48
N ASP A 188 -15.21 -1.11 15.15
CA ASP A 188 -15.06 -2.07 14.06
C ASP A 188 -15.84 -1.68 12.79
N GLN A 189 -16.61 -0.58 12.83
CA GLN A 189 -17.36 -0.11 11.67
C GLN A 189 -16.45 0.66 10.72
N ILE A 190 -16.26 0.13 9.51
CA ILE A 190 -15.53 0.82 8.44
C ILE A 190 -16.41 1.96 7.88
N LEU A 191 -15.95 3.19 8.04
CA LEU A 191 -16.61 4.40 7.56
C LEU A 191 -16.06 4.87 6.21
N LEU A 192 -14.77 4.62 5.95
CA LEU A 192 -14.10 4.86 4.67
C LEU A 192 -13.12 3.72 4.42
N ARG A 193 -13.11 3.18 3.20
CA ARG A 193 -12.06 2.32 2.66
C ARG A 193 -11.94 2.65 1.19
N LYS A 194 -10.89 3.36 0.79
CA LYS A 194 -10.78 3.93 -0.56
C LYS A 194 -9.32 4.02 -1.00
N GLY A 195 -9.09 3.80 -2.29
CA GLY A 195 -7.81 4.05 -2.94
C GLY A 195 -7.80 5.42 -3.62
N TYR A 196 -6.63 6.06 -3.61
CA TYR A 196 -6.40 7.40 -4.15
C TYR A 196 -5.15 7.41 -5.02
N GLY A 197 -5.15 8.21 -6.08
CA GLY A 197 -4.00 8.36 -6.98
C GLY A 197 -3.70 7.09 -7.80
N TYR A 198 -2.43 6.89 -8.15
CA TYR A 198 -1.98 5.93 -9.15
C TYR A 198 -1.25 4.72 -8.58
N ASP A 199 -1.47 3.56 -9.19
CA ASP A 199 -0.79 2.29 -8.94
C ASP A 199 -0.04 1.82 -10.20
N GLY A 200 1.00 2.57 -10.57
CA GLY A 200 1.75 2.38 -11.81
C GLY A 200 1.22 3.24 -12.95
N GLU A 201 1.75 3.02 -14.15
CA GLU A 201 1.30 3.74 -15.34
C GLU A 201 -0.15 3.36 -15.68
N ASN A 202 -1.01 4.37 -15.77
CA ASN A 202 -2.39 4.25 -16.25
C ASN A 202 -3.31 3.33 -15.43
N ARG A 203 -3.07 3.19 -14.13
CA ARG A 203 -3.95 2.46 -13.22
C ARG A 203 -4.17 3.23 -11.92
N LEU A 204 -5.39 3.24 -11.42
CA LEU A 204 -5.75 3.83 -10.14
C LEU A 204 -5.43 2.86 -9.00
N VAL A 205 -5.16 3.41 -7.82
CA VAL A 205 -5.06 2.61 -6.60
C VAL A 205 -6.46 2.10 -6.23
N ARG A 206 -6.59 0.77 -6.09
CA ARG A 206 -7.78 0.13 -5.51
C ARG A 206 -7.59 -0.17 -4.02
N ALA A 207 -8.70 -0.17 -3.28
CA ALA A 207 -8.66 -0.28 -1.82
C ALA A 207 -8.37 -1.70 -1.29
N ASP A 208 -8.46 -2.72 -2.15
CA ASP A 208 -8.16 -4.14 -1.87
C ASP A 208 -6.69 -4.51 -2.11
N ARG A 209 -5.86 -3.55 -2.53
CA ARG A 209 -4.45 -3.78 -2.84
C ARG A 209 -3.59 -3.87 -1.58
N LYS A 210 -2.46 -4.54 -1.74
CA LYS A 210 -1.40 -4.61 -0.71
C LYS A 210 -0.47 -3.41 -0.82
N SER A 211 0.07 -2.96 0.30
CA SER A 211 1.09 -1.92 0.36
C SER A 211 2.22 -2.32 1.31
N ARG A 212 3.42 -1.75 1.10
CA ARG A 212 4.52 -1.88 2.05
C ARG A 212 4.19 -1.09 3.31
N LEU A 213 4.51 -1.65 4.47
CA LEU A 213 4.18 -1.06 5.76
C LEU A 213 5.23 -0.06 6.26
N GLY A 214 6.48 -0.19 5.83
CA GLY A 214 7.59 0.54 6.45
C GLY A 214 7.63 0.27 7.96
N SER A 215 7.89 1.31 8.76
CA SER A 215 8.04 1.15 10.22
C SER A 215 6.77 0.73 10.98
N LEU A 216 5.59 0.65 10.35
CA LEU A 216 4.44 -0.04 11.00
C LEU A 216 4.76 -1.51 11.31
N THR A 217 5.74 -2.10 10.60
CA THR A 217 6.32 -3.42 10.90
C THR A 217 6.76 -3.57 12.37
N LYS A 218 7.24 -2.48 13.00
CA LYS A 218 7.75 -2.52 14.38
C LYS A 218 6.70 -2.94 15.40
N SER A 219 5.42 -2.65 15.14
CA SER A 219 4.32 -3.13 15.99
C SER A 219 4.25 -4.66 16.03
N PHE A 220 4.47 -5.33 14.89
CA PHE A 220 4.52 -6.81 14.80
C PHE A 220 5.75 -7.38 15.52
N THR A 221 6.92 -6.77 15.33
CA THR A 221 8.15 -7.19 16.02
C THR A 221 8.02 -7.06 17.53
N ALA A 222 7.47 -5.94 18.01
CA ALA A 222 7.23 -5.72 19.43
C ALA A 222 6.24 -6.75 20.00
N ALA A 223 5.13 -6.99 19.32
CA ALA A 223 4.16 -8.01 19.72
C ALA A 223 4.78 -9.42 19.77
N ALA A 224 5.63 -9.77 18.81
CA ALA A 224 6.32 -11.06 18.79
C ALA A 224 7.25 -11.24 20.00
N VAL A 225 8.02 -10.21 20.37
CA VAL A 225 8.86 -10.23 21.56
C VAL A 225 8.01 -10.38 22.83
N MET A 226 6.90 -9.64 22.93
CA MET A 226 5.98 -9.76 24.05
C MET A 226 5.36 -11.16 24.14
N LYS A 227 5.00 -11.77 23.00
CA LYS A 227 4.49 -13.14 22.96
C LYS A 227 5.49 -14.16 23.45
N LEU A 228 6.74 -14.06 23.03
CA LEU A 228 7.82 -14.92 23.51
C LEU A 228 8.09 -14.72 25.01
N ALA A 229 7.93 -13.50 25.53
CA ALA A 229 8.01 -13.23 26.96
C ALA A 229 6.86 -13.90 27.73
N GLU A 230 5.63 -13.86 27.20
CA GLU A 230 4.48 -14.57 27.80
C GLU A 230 4.67 -16.09 27.84
N GLU A 231 5.34 -16.64 26.83
CA GLU A 231 5.70 -18.05 26.71
C GLU A 231 6.91 -18.44 27.57
N GLY A 232 7.56 -17.48 28.25
CA GLY A 232 8.75 -17.72 29.07
C GLY A 232 10.00 -18.05 28.26
N LYS A 233 9.99 -17.79 26.94
CA LYS A 233 11.13 -18.06 26.03
C LYS A 233 12.19 -16.96 26.03
N LEU A 234 11.83 -15.77 26.53
CA LEU A 234 12.77 -14.66 26.77
C LEU A 234 12.31 -13.83 27.97
N ARG A 235 13.18 -12.98 28.51
CA ARG A 235 12.79 -11.92 29.44
C ARG A 235 13.12 -10.54 28.89
N LEU A 236 12.31 -9.54 29.23
CA LEU A 236 12.52 -8.17 28.74
C LEU A 236 13.78 -7.51 29.35
N ASP A 237 14.17 -7.92 30.55
CA ASP A 237 15.39 -7.46 31.23
C ASP A 237 16.64 -8.30 30.86
N GLU A 238 16.48 -9.29 29.98
CA GLU A 238 17.59 -10.13 29.57
C GLU A 238 18.60 -9.35 28.72
N PRO A 239 19.90 -9.48 29.01
CA PRO A 239 20.95 -8.80 28.25
C PRO A 239 21.06 -9.38 26.84
N LEU A 240 21.42 -8.52 25.89
CA LEU A 240 21.64 -8.87 24.49
C LEU A 240 22.77 -9.91 24.34
N GLU A 241 23.75 -9.89 25.26
CA GLU A 241 24.84 -10.86 25.34
C GLU A 241 24.35 -12.32 25.39
N SER A 242 23.19 -12.59 26.01
CA SER A 242 22.60 -13.95 26.04
C SER A 242 22.22 -14.47 24.65
N TYR A 243 21.94 -13.57 23.71
CA TYR A 243 21.51 -13.92 22.35
C TYR A 243 22.67 -13.82 21.36
N PHE A 244 23.50 -12.80 21.50
CA PHE A 244 24.62 -12.49 20.61
C PHE A 244 25.88 -12.20 21.45
N PRO A 245 26.62 -13.22 21.88
CA PRO A 245 27.83 -13.02 22.67
C PRO A 245 28.87 -12.15 21.96
N GLY A 246 29.49 -11.23 22.72
CA GLY A 246 30.45 -10.26 22.21
C GLY A 246 29.83 -9.12 21.39
N PHE A 247 28.54 -8.83 21.56
CA PHE A 247 27.93 -7.64 20.96
C PHE A 247 28.39 -6.39 21.73
N PRO A 248 28.80 -5.28 21.07
CA PRO A 248 29.25 -4.09 21.78
C PRO A 248 28.24 -3.55 22.80
N GLY A 249 28.59 -3.61 24.09
CA GLY A 249 27.72 -3.23 25.20
C GLY A 249 26.57 -4.20 25.47
N GLY A 250 26.63 -5.42 24.93
CA GLY A 250 25.58 -6.43 25.01
C GLY A 250 25.22 -6.84 26.43
N GLU A 251 26.17 -6.78 27.35
CA GLU A 251 25.98 -7.01 28.79
C GLU A 251 25.14 -5.92 29.48
N ARG A 252 24.97 -4.74 28.86
CA ARG A 252 24.16 -3.62 29.38
C ARG A 252 22.90 -3.34 28.55
N ILE A 253 22.88 -3.73 27.29
CA ILE A 253 21.72 -3.57 26.41
C ILE A 253 20.74 -4.71 26.70
N THR A 254 19.53 -4.40 27.15
CA THR A 254 18.47 -5.40 27.35
C THR A 254 17.46 -5.42 26.19
N VAL A 255 16.65 -6.48 26.11
CA VAL A 255 15.51 -6.57 25.17
C VAL A 255 14.58 -5.35 25.31
N HIS A 256 14.31 -4.90 26.54
CA HIS A 256 13.55 -3.68 26.83
C HIS A 256 14.17 -2.45 26.15
N LEU A 257 15.48 -2.24 26.28
CA LEU A 257 16.17 -1.08 25.71
C LEU A 257 16.14 -1.09 24.17
N LEU A 258 16.11 -2.28 23.55
CA LEU A 258 15.90 -2.41 22.11
C LEU A 258 14.47 -2.01 21.70
N LEU A 259 13.45 -2.50 22.41
CA LEU A 259 12.04 -2.20 22.14
C LEU A 259 11.73 -0.70 22.28
N SER A 260 12.32 -0.04 23.29
CA SER A 260 12.09 1.37 23.64
C SER A 260 13.03 2.37 22.96
N HIS A 261 13.92 1.92 22.06
CA HIS A 261 14.94 2.75 21.38
C HIS A 261 15.92 3.46 22.34
N LEU A 262 16.28 2.79 23.43
CA LEU A 262 17.23 3.26 24.44
C LEU A 262 18.56 2.48 24.41
N SER A 263 18.80 1.65 23.39
CA SER A 263 19.99 0.78 23.34
C SER A 263 21.31 1.51 23.03
N GLY A 264 21.26 2.70 22.43
CA GLY A 264 22.45 3.42 21.95
C GLY A 264 23.08 2.83 20.67
N ILE A 265 22.51 1.75 20.10
CA ILE A 265 23.01 1.11 18.88
C ILE A 265 22.88 2.06 17.69
N ASN A 266 23.93 2.15 16.87
CA ASN A 266 23.94 2.93 15.65
C ASN A 266 22.73 2.59 14.77
N PRO A 267 21.87 3.55 14.38
CA PRO A 267 20.58 3.28 13.75
C PRO A 267 20.67 2.83 12.29
N ASN A 268 21.87 2.90 11.69
CA ASN A 268 22.10 2.66 10.28
C ASN A 268 22.86 1.36 10.04
N PHE A 269 22.43 0.61 9.04
CA PHE A 269 23.08 -0.61 8.54
C PHE A 269 23.00 -0.64 7.01
N PRO A 270 23.90 -1.38 6.34
CA PRO A 270 23.83 -1.57 4.89
C PRO A 270 22.50 -2.23 4.47
N ARG A 271 21.82 -1.65 3.48
CA ARG A 271 20.61 -2.24 2.89
C ARG A 271 20.98 -2.89 1.57
N GLU A 272 21.64 -4.04 1.66
CA GLU A 272 22.14 -4.77 0.50
C GLU A 272 21.21 -5.92 0.14
N ALA A 273 21.01 -6.13 -1.16
CA ALA A 273 20.30 -7.30 -1.63
C ALA A 273 21.10 -8.57 -1.25
N ASN A 274 20.42 -9.61 -0.77
CA ASN A 274 20.96 -10.92 -0.37
C ASN A 274 21.65 -11.00 1.00
N TYR A 275 21.68 -9.93 1.80
CA TYR A 275 22.09 -10.08 3.20
C TYR A 275 21.08 -10.93 3.95
N SER A 276 21.57 -11.93 4.69
CA SER A 276 20.74 -12.59 5.69
C SER A 276 20.50 -11.66 6.88
N LEU A 277 19.55 -12.04 7.75
CA LEU A 277 19.34 -11.34 9.01
C LEU A 277 20.62 -11.33 9.86
N LEU A 278 21.36 -12.44 9.88
CA LEU A 278 22.61 -12.54 10.62
C LEU A 278 23.70 -11.64 10.03
N ASP A 279 23.88 -11.60 8.70
CA ASP A 279 24.86 -10.71 8.06
C ASP A 279 24.59 -9.24 8.40
N THR A 280 23.31 -8.88 8.49
CA THR A 280 22.88 -7.53 8.84
C THR A 280 23.15 -7.22 10.31
N ILE A 281 22.92 -8.18 11.21
CA ILE A 281 23.26 -8.05 12.63
C ILE A 281 24.78 -7.91 12.81
N GLU A 282 25.58 -8.66 12.06
CA GLU A 282 27.04 -8.55 12.08
C GLU A 282 27.52 -7.16 11.59
N ALA A 283 26.91 -6.62 10.54
CA ALA A 283 27.18 -5.26 10.07
C ALA A 283 26.73 -4.16 11.05
N ILE A 284 25.74 -4.43 11.90
CA ILE A 284 25.36 -3.56 13.02
C ILE A 284 26.40 -3.68 14.14
N ARG A 285 26.78 -4.92 14.49
CA ARG A 285 27.73 -5.27 15.55
C ARG A 285 29.11 -4.64 15.31
N SER A 286 29.50 -4.43 14.06
CA SER A 286 30.80 -3.85 13.71
C SER A 286 30.92 -2.34 13.95
N LYS A 287 29.87 -1.68 14.47
CA LYS A 287 29.84 -0.22 14.70
C LYS A 287 29.85 0.09 16.20
N PRO A 288 30.49 1.19 16.63
CA PRO A 288 30.44 1.62 18.02
C PRO A 288 29.02 2.08 18.40
N LEU A 289 28.70 1.99 19.70
CA LEU A 289 27.53 2.64 20.26
C LEU A 289 27.64 4.16 20.11
N LEU A 290 26.50 4.83 19.91
CA LEU A 290 26.44 6.29 19.81
C LEU A 290 26.40 6.96 21.18
N VAL A 291 25.80 6.29 22.17
CA VAL A 291 25.61 6.74 23.54
C VAL A 291 25.56 5.53 24.47
N GLU A 292 25.72 5.75 25.77
CA GLU A 292 25.57 4.69 26.77
C GLU A 292 24.14 4.10 26.76
N PRO A 293 23.97 2.76 26.86
CA PRO A 293 22.65 2.13 26.94
C PRO A 293 21.81 2.72 28.08
N GLY A 294 20.52 3.00 27.81
CA GLY A 294 19.58 3.61 28.75
C GLY A 294 19.68 5.13 28.89
N SER A 295 20.73 5.77 28.36
CA SER A 295 20.97 7.21 28.63
C SER A 295 20.11 8.17 27.80
N LYS A 296 19.71 7.78 26.57
CA LYS A 296 19.02 8.67 25.64
C LYS A 296 18.20 7.89 24.60
N PHE A 297 17.03 8.42 24.26
CA PHE A 297 16.24 7.94 23.14
C PHE A 297 16.90 8.25 21.78
N ILE A 298 17.13 7.20 20.99
CA ILE A 298 17.58 7.29 19.60
C ILE A 298 16.81 6.26 18.79
N TYR A 299 15.83 6.72 17.99
CA TYR A 299 15.06 5.83 17.12
C TYR A 299 15.99 5.03 16.19
N SER A 300 15.98 3.71 16.35
CA SER A 300 16.98 2.81 15.76
C SER A 300 16.31 1.67 15.01
N ASN A 301 16.48 1.67 13.68
CA ASN A 301 16.07 0.53 12.87
C ASN A 301 16.93 -0.70 13.19
N SER A 302 18.22 -0.50 13.49
CA SER A 302 19.15 -1.57 13.88
C SER A 302 18.67 -2.32 15.12
N GLY A 303 18.15 -1.61 16.13
CA GLY A 303 17.60 -2.26 17.34
C GLY A 303 16.47 -3.24 17.01
N TYR A 304 15.60 -2.89 16.07
CA TYR A 304 14.49 -3.75 15.63
C TYR A 304 14.93 -4.90 14.71
N VAL A 305 16.04 -4.75 13.97
CA VAL A 305 16.69 -5.86 13.26
C VAL A 305 17.27 -6.85 14.26
N VAL A 306 17.94 -6.37 15.31
CA VAL A 306 18.45 -7.22 16.40
C VAL A 306 17.30 -7.95 17.10
N LEU A 307 16.16 -7.28 17.36
CA LEU A 307 14.97 -7.93 17.91
C LEU A 307 14.44 -9.06 17.01
N ALA A 308 14.48 -8.91 15.68
CA ALA A 308 14.13 -10.01 14.78
C ALA A 308 15.06 -11.21 14.97
N GLY A 309 16.37 -10.99 15.15
CA GLY A 309 17.31 -12.08 15.43
C GLY A 309 17.09 -12.73 16.80
N ILE A 310 16.68 -11.96 17.81
CA ILE A 310 16.26 -12.49 19.12
C ILE A 310 15.01 -13.36 18.96
N ILE A 311 14.02 -12.92 18.17
CA ILE A 311 12.82 -13.71 17.87
C ILE A 311 13.21 -15.05 17.24
N GLU A 312 14.12 -15.06 16.27
CA GLU A 312 14.55 -16.31 15.63
C GLU A 312 15.25 -17.25 16.62
N LYS A 313 16.15 -16.72 17.45
CA LYS A 313 16.87 -17.52 18.46
C LYS A 313 15.95 -18.07 19.55
N ALA A 314 15.03 -17.26 20.06
CA ALA A 314 14.13 -17.67 21.16
C ALA A 314 12.99 -18.57 20.68
N SER A 315 12.53 -18.43 19.44
CA SER A 315 11.46 -19.26 18.87
C SER A 315 11.97 -20.53 18.19
N GLY A 316 13.20 -20.53 17.67
CA GLY A 316 13.71 -21.57 16.77
C GLY A 316 13.11 -21.52 15.36
N MET A 317 12.39 -20.46 15.01
CA MET A 317 11.72 -20.27 13.71
C MET A 317 12.30 -19.04 13.00
N SER A 318 12.12 -18.94 11.67
CA SER A 318 12.42 -17.68 10.99
C SER A 318 11.42 -16.59 11.43
N TYR A 319 11.83 -15.32 11.33
CA TYR A 319 11.01 -14.19 11.74
C TYR A 319 9.62 -14.20 11.09
N GLY A 320 9.56 -14.42 9.77
CA GLY A 320 8.29 -14.50 9.04
C GLY A 320 7.40 -15.67 9.45
N GLU A 321 7.97 -16.85 9.64
CA GLU A 321 7.19 -18.03 10.03
C GLU A 321 6.66 -17.90 11.46
N TYR A 322 7.45 -17.35 12.39
CA TYR A 322 6.97 -17.08 13.75
C TYR A 322 5.81 -16.08 13.75
N LEU A 323 5.91 -14.99 12.99
CA LEU A 323 4.80 -14.03 12.86
C LEU A 323 3.56 -14.64 12.23
N LYS A 324 3.75 -15.47 11.21
CA LYS A 324 2.66 -16.16 10.52
C LYS A 324 1.88 -17.06 11.47
N GLN A 325 2.58 -17.94 12.18
CA GLN A 325 1.96 -18.91 13.10
C GLN A 325 1.35 -18.23 14.34
N SER A 326 2.04 -17.23 14.89
CA SER A 326 1.64 -16.62 16.17
C SER A 326 0.59 -15.52 16.03
N PHE A 327 0.50 -14.88 14.86
CA PHE A 327 -0.37 -13.72 14.67
C PHE A 327 -1.18 -13.77 13.37
N TRP A 328 -0.56 -13.97 12.21
CA TRP A 328 -1.28 -13.81 10.95
C TRP A 328 -2.36 -14.87 10.74
N GLU A 329 -2.05 -16.15 10.98
CA GLU A 329 -3.04 -17.22 10.88
C GLU A 329 -4.12 -17.12 11.98
N PRO A 330 -3.79 -16.94 13.28
CA PRO A 330 -4.79 -16.77 14.33
C PRO A 330 -5.74 -15.58 14.14
N LEU A 331 -5.27 -14.50 13.52
CA LEU A 331 -6.07 -13.29 13.24
C LEU A 331 -6.70 -13.28 11.84
N GLY A 332 -6.33 -14.22 10.96
CA GLY A 332 -6.81 -14.26 9.57
C GLY A 332 -6.23 -13.19 8.65
N LEU A 333 -5.00 -12.72 8.91
CA LEU A 333 -4.30 -11.66 8.15
C LEU A 333 -3.72 -12.19 6.83
N SER A 334 -4.59 -12.69 5.94
CA SER A 334 -4.21 -13.32 4.66
C SER A 334 -3.57 -12.37 3.65
N GLY A 335 -3.74 -11.06 3.83
CA GLY A 335 -3.13 -10.00 3.04
C GLY A 335 -1.75 -9.57 3.54
N THR A 336 -1.26 -10.14 4.64
CA THR A 336 -0.05 -9.72 5.34
C THR A 336 1.08 -10.73 5.16
N GLY A 337 2.32 -10.24 5.04
CA GLY A 337 3.49 -11.10 4.99
C GLY A 337 4.81 -10.37 4.85
N GLU A 338 5.90 -11.13 4.73
CA GLU A 338 7.23 -10.57 4.44
C GLU A 338 7.41 -10.19 2.98
N ALA A 339 7.93 -8.98 2.78
CA ALA A 339 8.20 -8.39 1.48
C ALA A 339 9.21 -9.19 0.68
N LYS A 340 8.82 -9.58 -0.53
CA LYS A 340 9.69 -10.12 -1.57
C LYS A 340 9.41 -9.38 -2.89
N PRO A 341 10.35 -9.37 -3.85
CA PRO A 341 10.12 -8.77 -5.17
C PRO A 341 8.91 -9.37 -5.93
N SER A 342 8.60 -10.65 -5.69
CA SER A 342 7.48 -11.35 -6.31
C SER A 342 6.11 -11.01 -5.71
N VAL A 343 6.04 -10.31 -4.57
CA VAL A 343 4.77 -9.96 -3.95
C VAL A 343 4.21 -8.70 -4.61
N PRO A 344 3.02 -8.77 -5.26
CA PRO A 344 2.40 -7.59 -5.84
C PRO A 344 1.92 -6.66 -4.72
N VAL A 345 2.45 -5.44 -4.73
CA VAL A 345 2.02 -4.31 -3.89
C VAL A 345 1.75 -3.12 -4.80
N ILE A 346 1.09 -2.08 -4.27
CA ILE A 346 0.97 -0.82 -5.00
C ILE A 346 2.35 -0.24 -5.34
N GLN A 347 2.53 0.33 -6.52
CA GLN A 347 3.81 0.92 -6.94
C GLN A 347 4.18 2.08 -6.03
N GLY A 348 5.37 2.03 -5.41
CA GLY A 348 5.92 3.12 -4.64
C GLY A 348 6.63 4.15 -5.53
N TYR A 349 6.65 5.41 -5.11
CA TYR A 349 7.23 6.54 -5.84
C TYR A 349 8.19 7.36 -4.99
N VAL A 350 9.29 7.78 -5.59
CA VAL A 350 10.27 8.70 -4.99
C VAL A 350 10.30 10.03 -5.74
N SER A 351 10.61 11.11 -5.04
CA SER A 351 10.75 12.42 -5.67
C SER A 351 11.92 12.41 -6.65
N ALA A 352 11.67 12.89 -7.87
CA ALA A 352 12.68 13.06 -8.92
C ALA A 352 13.13 14.53 -9.06
N GLY A 353 12.76 15.40 -8.12
CA GLY A 353 12.91 16.86 -8.25
C GLY A 353 11.73 17.50 -9.00
N ASP A 354 11.62 18.83 -8.97
CA ASP A 354 10.62 19.61 -9.73
C ASP A 354 9.16 19.12 -9.62
N GLN A 355 8.76 18.58 -8.45
CA GLN A 355 7.45 17.97 -8.22
C GLN A 355 7.13 16.74 -9.09
N LEU A 356 8.15 16.16 -9.72
CA LEU A 356 8.06 14.93 -10.48
C LEU A 356 8.25 13.71 -9.58
N TRP A 357 7.54 12.64 -9.91
CA TRP A 357 7.60 11.36 -9.21
C TRP A 357 8.12 10.27 -10.16
N ALA A 358 9.10 9.51 -9.69
CA ALA A 358 9.62 8.35 -10.40
C ALA A 358 9.26 7.08 -9.65
N PRO A 359 8.99 5.96 -10.36
CA PRO A 359 8.86 4.65 -9.73
C PRO A 359 10.09 4.38 -8.84
N ALA A 360 9.82 4.01 -7.59
CA ALA A 360 10.86 3.69 -6.65
C ALA A 360 11.61 2.42 -7.07
N GLY A 361 12.92 2.38 -6.81
CA GLY A 361 13.74 1.19 -6.99
C GLY A 361 13.29 0.01 -6.11
N PRO A 362 13.92 -1.16 -6.26
CA PRO A 362 13.55 -2.34 -5.50
C PRO A 362 13.62 -2.07 -3.99
N TYR A 363 12.59 -2.51 -3.27
CA TYR A 363 12.57 -2.41 -1.83
C TYR A 363 13.47 -3.49 -1.23
N ILE A 364 14.57 -3.09 -0.59
CA ILE A 364 15.46 -4.01 0.11
C ILE A 364 14.97 -4.19 1.55
N SER A 365 14.46 -5.38 1.80
CA SER A 365 13.78 -5.80 3.03
C SER A 365 14.80 -6.30 4.06
N GLN A 366 14.74 -5.79 5.30
CA GLN A 366 15.58 -6.24 6.43
C GLN A 366 14.72 -6.44 7.68
N SER A 367 14.57 -7.69 8.13
CA SER A 367 13.51 -8.17 9.05
C SER A 367 13.40 -7.35 10.34
N GLY A 368 12.18 -7.28 10.88
CA GLY A 368 11.90 -6.59 12.15
C GLY A 368 11.66 -5.08 12.06
N THR A 369 12.12 -4.38 11.02
CA THR A 369 12.07 -2.89 11.00
C THR A 369 11.24 -2.25 9.88
N GLY A 370 10.99 -2.96 8.78
CA GLY A 370 10.31 -2.39 7.61
C GLY A 370 9.83 -3.40 6.56
N THR A 371 9.91 -4.69 6.87
CA THR A 371 9.82 -5.77 5.87
C THR A 371 8.43 -6.22 5.53
N LEU A 372 7.41 -5.75 6.23
CA LEU A 372 6.09 -6.31 6.03
C LEU A 372 5.33 -5.55 4.94
N TYR A 373 4.45 -6.28 4.26
CA TYR A 373 3.35 -5.73 3.48
C TYR A 373 2.04 -6.15 4.12
N SER A 374 0.97 -5.41 3.86
CA SER A 374 -0.38 -5.75 4.32
C SER A 374 -1.45 -5.06 3.48
N THR A 375 -2.72 -5.31 3.80
CA THR A 375 -3.88 -4.55 3.32
C THR A 375 -4.40 -3.63 4.43
N VAL A 376 -5.22 -2.64 4.10
CA VAL A 376 -5.84 -1.81 5.16
C VAL A 376 -6.80 -2.60 6.06
N ASN A 377 -7.46 -3.64 5.56
CA ASN A 377 -8.37 -4.49 6.36
C ASN A 377 -7.59 -5.34 7.38
N ASP A 378 -6.47 -5.92 6.95
CA ASP A 378 -5.58 -6.67 7.83
C ASP A 378 -4.99 -5.76 8.90
N MET A 379 -4.56 -4.54 8.53
CA MET A 379 -4.04 -3.58 9.49
C MET A 379 -5.11 -3.11 10.49
N LEU A 380 -6.39 -3.01 10.08
CA LEU A 380 -7.50 -2.74 11.01
C LEU A 380 -7.66 -3.89 12.00
N THR A 381 -7.68 -5.12 11.51
CA THR A 381 -7.76 -6.32 12.36
C THR A 381 -6.58 -6.41 13.33
N TRP A 382 -5.37 -6.10 12.84
CA TRP A 382 -4.15 -6.06 13.63
C TRP A 382 -4.25 -5.07 14.78
N ILE A 383 -4.57 -3.80 14.51
CA ILE A 383 -4.62 -2.79 15.56
C ILE A 383 -5.79 -2.99 16.53
N ALA A 384 -6.93 -3.48 16.05
CA ALA A 384 -8.07 -3.83 16.89
C ALA A 384 -7.78 -5.02 17.82
N SER A 385 -6.89 -5.94 17.42
CA SER A 385 -6.53 -7.10 18.25
C SER A 385 -5.91 -6.72 19.60
N PHE A 386 -5.29 -5.54 19.69
CA PHE A 386 -4.72 -5.01 20.94
C PHE A 386 -5.76 -4.47 21.93
N GLU A 387 -7.06 -4.53 21.62
CA GLU A 387 -8.13 -4.28 22.59
C GLU A 387 -8.79 -5.59 23.05
N THR A 388 -8.17 -6.72 22.73
CA THR A 388 -8.64 -8.06 23.07
C THR A 388 -7.48 -8.91 23.59
N GLU A 389 -7.77 -10.03 24.24
CA GLU A 389 -6.74 -11.00 24.64
C GLU A 389 -6.52 -12.12 23.61
N ARG A 390 -6.84 -11.87 22.33
CA ARG A 390 -6.82 -12.92 21.30
C ARG A 390 -5.43 -13.44 20.98
N VAL A 391 -4.41 -12.58 20.98
CA VAL A 391 -3.02 -12.94 20.66
C VAL A 391 -2.01 -12.61 21.76
N LEU A 392 -2.29 -11.60 22.58
CA LEU A 392 -1.48 -11.17 23.72
C LEU A 392 -2.37 -10.92 24.92
N ARG A 393 -1.85 -11.10 26.13
CA ARG A 393 -2.53 -10.74 27.38
C ARG A 393 -2.63 -9.22 27.54
N SER A 394 -3.65 -8.76 28.24
CA SER A 394 -3.87 -7.33 28.51
C SER A 394 -2.66 -6.68 29.17
N SER A 395 -1.96 -7.38 30.07
CA SER A 395 -0.74 -6.88 30.73
C SER A 395 0.43 -6.66 29.77
N SER A 396 0.57 -7.49 28.73
CA SER A 396 1.58 -7.30 27.68
C SER A 396 1.22 -6.12 26.79
N ILE A 397 -0.06 -5.99 26.44
CA ILE A 397 -0.59 -4.87 25.66
C ILE A 397 -0.38 -3.54 26.42
N THR A 398 -0.69 -3.50 27.71
CA THR A 398 -0.44 -2.33 28.57
C THR A 398 1.04 -1.94 28.56
N GLN A 399 1.96 -2.92 28.64
CA GLN A 399 3.38 -2.65 28.51
C GLN A 399 3.76 -2.09 27.13
N MET A 400 3.15 -2.57 26.05
CA MET A 400 3.38 -2.03 24.70
C MET A 400 2.92 -0.56 24.57
N PHE A 401 1.84 -0.19 25.25
CA PHE A 401 1.27 1.16 25.25
C PHE A 401 1.71 2.04 26.42
N THR A 402 2.73 1.62 27.18
CA THR A 402 3.39 2.44 28.20
C THR A 402 4.57 3.18 27.57
N SER A 403 4.71 4.47 27.85
CA SER A 403 5.85 5.25 27.37
C SER A 403 7.08 4.99 28.24
N TYR A 404 8.22 4.74 27.59
CA TYR A 404 9.50 4.54 28.27
C TYR A 404 10.53 5.62 27.95
N SER A 405 10.14 6.70 27.26
CA SER A 405 11.03 7.80 26.92
C SER A 405 10.32 9.16 26.90
N GLU A 406 11.10 10.24 26.86
CA GLU A 406 10.61 11.61 26.71
C GLU A 406 9.95 11.88 25.34
N LYS A 407 10.03 10.92 24.41
CA LYS A 407 9.38 10.96 23.09
C LYS A 407 8.02 10.27 23.06
N ASN A 408 7.50 9.86 24.22
CA ASN A 408 6.24 9.12 24.34
C ASN A 408 6.24 7.80 23.55
N TYR A 409 7.37 7.09 23.52
CA TYR A 409 7.52 5.85 22.76
C TYR A 409 7.35 4.63 23.68
N GLY A 410 6.39 3.77 23.35
CA GLY A 410 6.21 2.43 23.91
C GLY A 410 6.82 1.36 23.01
N TYR A 411 6.39 0.10 23.13
CA TYR A 411 6.96 -0.96 22.30
C TYR A 411 6.31 -0.98 20.91
N GLY A 412 6.97 -0.35 19.94
CA GLY A 412 6.50 -0.29 18.55
C GLY A 412 5.39 0.75 18.32
N TRP A 413 5.12 1.62 19.30
CA TRP A 413 4.03 2.60 19.27
C TRP A 413 4.47 3.94 19.87
N MET A 414 4.00 5.03 19.27
CA MET A 414 3.94 6.34 19.93
C MET A 414 2.61 6.46 20.67
N ILE A 415 2.64 7.08 21.83
CA ILE A 415 1.50 7.19 22.74
C ILE A 415 1.18 8.67 22.92
N ARG A 416 -0.11 9.02 22.87
CA ARG A 416 -0.57 10.36 23.16
C ARG A 416 -1.81 10.31 24.04
N GLN A 417 -1.81 11.10 25.10
CA GLN A 417 -2.99 11.31 25.93
C GLN A 417 -3.77 12.51 25.36
N GLU A 418 -5.05 12.31 25.03
CA GLU A 418 -5.92 13.34 24.44
C GLU A 418 -7.31 13.27 25.08
N ASN A 419 -7.79 14.39 25.63
CA ASN A 419 -9.17 14.57 26.13
C ASN A 419 -9.70 13.43 27.03
N GLY A 420 -8.85 12.89 27.92
CA GLY A 420 -9.23 11.80 28.84
C GLY A 420 -9.15 10.39 28.26
N GLY A 421 -8.66 10.24 27.02
CA GLY A 421 -8.39 8.95 26.38
C GLY A 421 -6.94 8.83 25.90
N THR A 422 -6.58 7.62 25.47
CA THR A 422 -5.25 7.31 24.92
C THR A 422 -5.36 7.04 23.43
N ARG A 423 -4.52 7.70 22.64
CA ARG A 423 -4.29 7.40 21.23
C ARG A 423 -2.92 6.78 21.04
N VAL A 424 -2.89 5.63 20.38
CA VAL A 424 -1.64 4.96 19.96
C VAL A 424 -1.47 5.13 18.46
N PHE A 425 -0.25 5.38 18.00
CA PHE A 425 0.01 5.61 16.59
C PHE A 425 1.45 5.28 16.21
N HIS A 426 1.67 5.05 14.93
CA HIS A 426 3.01 4.94 14.35
C HIS A 426 2.95 5.40 12.89
N ASN A 427 4.06 5.95 12.37
CA ASN A 427 4.23 6.19 10.94
C ASN A 427 5.29 5.25 10.36
N GLY A 428 5.22 5.00 9.06
CA GLY A 428 6.21 4.21 8.34
C GLY A 428 6.76 5.00 7.17
N SER A 429 8.04 4.80 6.90
CA SER A 429 8.67 5.24 5.66
C SER A 429 9.54 4.11 5.12
N GLY A 430 9.71 4.11 3.81
CA GLY A 430 10.51 3.14 3.09
C GLY A 430 10.63 3.54 1.63
N THR A 431 11.47 2.85 0.86
CA THR A 431 11.73 3.17 -0.56
C THR A 431 10.43 3.25 -1.35
N GLY A 432 9.95 4.48 -1.60
CA GLY A 432 8.71 4.74 -2.33
C GLY A 432 7.42 4.78 -1.51
N TYR A 433 7.45 4.70 -0.18
CA TYR A 433 6.23 4.60 0.65
C TYR A 433 6.29 5.50 1.87
N ALA A 434 5.12 6.01 2.27
CA ALA A 434 4.90 6.73 3.51
C ALA A 434 3.55 6.30 4.08
N THR A 435 3.56 5.68 5.24
CA THR A 435 2.40 5.06 5.87
C THR A 435 2.13 5.63 7.25
N GLY A 436 0.93 5.44 7.76
CA GLY A 436 0.49 5.90 9.06
C GLY A 436 -0.61 5.00 9.58
N MET A 437 -0.60 4.75 10.89
CA MET A 437 -1.68 4.07 11.56
C MET A 437 -1.88 4.70 12.94
N SER A 438 -3.13 4.95 13.31
CA SER A 438 -3.50 5.43 14.64
C SER A 438 -4.82 4.83 15.09
N ARG A 439 -4.98 4.63 16.40
CA ARG A 439 -6.23 4.23 17.04
C ARG A 439 -6.41 4.96 18.35
N GLU A 440 -7.59 5.54 18.52
CA GLU A 440 -8.11 5.99 19.80
C GLU A 440 -8.65 4.77 20.54
N LEU A 441 -8.04 4.42 21.67
CA LEU A 441 -8.46 3.27 22.49
C LEU A 441 -9.84 3.52 23.11
N GLY A 442 -10.55 2.43 23.43
CA GLY A 442 -11.92 2.46 23.95
C GLY A 442 -12.99 2.56 22.85
N GLY A 443 -12.70 2.05 21.65
CA GLY A 443 -13.65 2.05 20.52
C GLY A 443 -13.77 3.39 19.77
N GLY A 444 -12.75 4.25 19.87
CA GLY A 444 -12.68 5.50 19.12
C GLY A 444 -12.32 5.30 17.64
N TYR A 445 -11.82 6.36 17.00
CA TYR A 445 -11.45 6.28 15.59
C TYR A 445 -10.14 5.53 15.35
N THR A 446 -10.11 4.74 14.29
CA THR A 446 -8.91 4.15 13.71
C THR A 446 -8.66 4.75 12.33
N LEU A 447 -7.44 5.25 12.10
CA LEU A 447 -6.99 5.79 10.81
C LEU A 447 -5.82 4.95 10.31
N ILE A 448 -5.89 4.49 9.07
CA ILE A 448 -4.83 3.72 8.41
C ILE A 448 -4.59 4.35 7.04
N LEU A 449 -3.37 4.84 6.81
CA LEU A 449 -2.93 5.44 5.56
C LEU A 449 -1.75 4.62 5.04
N LEU A 450 -1.93 3.94 3.92
CA LEU A 450 -0.88 3.19 3.23
C LEU A 450 -0.48 3.92 1.96
N GLY A 451 0.25 5.02 2.12
CA GLY A 451 0.67 5.92 1.05
C GLY A 451 1.83 5.37 0.21
N ASN A 452 1.78 5.62 -1.10
CA ASN A 452 2.76 5.11 -2.05
C ASN A 452 3.70 6.18 -2.62
N HIS A 453 3.90 7.27 -1.88
CA HIS A 453 4.83 8.34 -2.23
C HIS A 453 5.76 8.60 -1.04
N SER A 454 7.07 8.57 -1.25
CA SER A 454 8.03 8.82 -0.19
C SER A 454 7.96 10.27 0.30
N GLY A 455 8.15 10.48 1.60
CA GLY A 455 8.23 11.83 2.17
C GLY A 455 6.90 12.48 2.50
N MET A 456 5.76 11.79 2.31
CA MET A 456 4.48 12.31 2.83
C MET A 456 4.46 12.35 4.36
N ASP A 457 3.97 13.45 4.91
CA ASP A 457 3.76 13.60 6.35
C ASP A 457 2.42 12.96 6.77
N THR A 458 2.45 11.64 6.94
CA THR A 458 1.27 10.88 7.34
C THR A 458 0.79 11.20 8.75
N LEU A 459 1.64 11.74 9.64
CA LEU A 459 1.24 12.14 10.98
C LEU A 459 0.36 13.39 10.95
N THR A 460 0.77 14.38 10.15
CA THR A 460 -0.05 15.58 9.92
C THR A 460 -1.34 15.21 9.19
N LEU A 461 -1.28 14.37 8.16
CA LEU A 461 -2.49 13.89 7.46
C LEU A 461 -3.47 13.21 8.43
N MET A 462 -3.02 12.28 9.28
CA MET A 462 -3.89 11.63 10.28
C MET A 462 -4.49 12.63 11.27
N THR A 463 -3.71 13.62 11.71
CA THR A 463 -4.19 14.66 12.62
C THR A 463 -5.28 15.51 11.96
N GLU A 464 -5.08 15.92 10.71
CA GLU A 464 -6.05 16.70 9.95
C GLU A 464 -7.30 15.91 9.57
N LEU A 465 -7.14 14.61 9.27
CA LEU A 465 -8.27 13.70 9.07
C LEU A 465 -9.13 13.61 10.33
N ARG A 466 -8.51 13.41 11.50
CA ARG A 466 -9.26 13.28 12.75
C ARG A 466 -10.12 14.50 13.07
N LYS A 467 -9.62 15.72 12.78
CA LYS A 467 -10.36 16.99 12.94
C LYS A 467 -11.59 17.12 12.03
N ARG A 468 -11.67 16.32 10.97
CA ARG A 468 -12.75 16.33 9.97
C ARG A 468 -13.76 15.20 10.17
N LEU A 469 -13.57 14.38 11.20
CA LEU A 469 -14.50 13.33 11.60
C LEU A 469 -15.40 13.83 12.73
N PRO A 470 -16.66 13.36 12.81
CA PRO A 470 -17.61 13.75 13.86
C PRO A 470 -17.13 13.53 15.29
#